data_AF-A0A536UH11-F1
#
_entry.id   AF-A0A536UH11-F1
#
_cell.length_a   1.000
_cell.length_b   1.000
_cell.length_c   1.000
_cell.angle_alpha   90.00
_cell.angle_beta   90.00
_cell.angle_gamma   90.00
#
_symmetry.space_group_name_H-M   'P 1'
#
loop_
_entity.id
_entity.type
_entity.pdbx_description
1 polymer ?
#
loop_
_entity_poly.entity_id
_entity_poly.type
_entity_poly.pdbx_seq_one_letter_code
_entity_poly.pdbx_strand_id
1 'polypeptide(L)'
;SFEAVARTFLPRIRRPLPGSRAMLALLHVTKGARSEYDHLMLGLHDCAKADLDYQKNCGQQVVHFRPGTTWLCFSDQVMHAAVSGQHMLEQTIHVPVSRLYDPQSSPLAILDRLCGRALLPTH
;
A
#
# COMPACT_ATOMS: atom_id res chain seq x y z
N SER A 1 7.47 -10.04 2.30
CA SER A 1 6.86 -9.14 3.32
C SER A 1 6.73 -7.74 2.75
N PHE A 2 5.88 -6.88 3.33
CA PHE A 2 5.75 -5.48 2.92
C PHE A 2 7.10 -4.75 2.91
N GLU A 3 7.89 -4.91 3.99
CA GLU A 3 9.20 -4.27 4.09
C GLU A 3 10.16 -4.66 2.96
N ALA A 4 10.13 -5.93 2.50
CA ALA A 4 10.95 -6.36 1.37
C ALA A 4 10.56 -5.64 0.08
N VAL A 5 9.25 -5.53 -0.20
CA VAL A 5 8.73 -4.80 -1.37
C VAL A 5 9.10 -3.32 -1.28
N ALA A 6 8.89 -2.73 -0.10
CA ALA A 6 9.24 -1.33 0.15
C ALA A 6 10.73 -1.08 -0.12
N ARG A 7 11.64 -1.93 0.39
CA ARG A 7 13.09 -1.80 0.15
C ARG A 7 13.46 -1.90 -1.33
N THR A 8 12.78 -2.75 -2.10
CA THR A 8 13.03 -2.90 -3.54
C THR A 8 12.59 -1.68 -4.34
N PHE A 9 11.41 -1.14 -4.06
CA PHE A 9 10.78 -0.14 -4.93
C PHE A 9 10.88 1.30 -4.43
N LEU A 10 11.07 1.54 -3.13
CA LEU A 10 11.24 2.90 -2.58
C LEU A 10 12.26 3.76 -3.35
N PRO A 11 13.46 3.25 -3.71
CA PRO A 11 14.44 4.05 -4.45
C PRO A 11 13.97 4.47 -5.85
N ARG A 12 12.98 3.79 -6.42
CA ARG A 12 12.44 4.05 -7.76
C ARG A 12 11.30 5.08 -7.77
N ILE A 13 10.74 5.39 -6.60
CA ILE A 13 9.61 6.31 -6.48
C ILE A 13 10.12 7.75 -6.57
N ARG A 14 9.64 8.48 -7.58
CA ARG A 14 9.93 9.91 -7.73
C ARG A 14 9.26 10.69 -6.61
N ARG A 15 9.97 11.67 -6.05
CA ARG A 15 9.39 12.63 -5.11
C ARG A 15 8.24 13.38 -5.80
N PRO A 16 7.15 13.68 -5.08
CA PRO A 16 6.08 14.48 -5.64
C PRO A 16 6.63 15.87 -5.99
N LEU A 17 6.21 16.42 -7.13
CA LEU A 17 6.55 17.80 -7.50
C LEU A 17 5.96 18.76 -6.46
N PRO A 18 6.69 19.80 -6.04
CA PRO A 18 6.17 20.79 -5.10
C PRO A 18 4.86 21.40 -5.64
N GLY A 19 3.82 21.48 -4.81
CA GLY A 19 2.50 22.03 -5.19
C GLY A 19 1.54 21.05 -5.89
N SER A 20 2.02 19.89 -6.36
CA SER A 20 1.17 18.90 -7.06
C SER A 20 0.02 18.36 -6.18
N ARG A 21 0.27 18.15 -4.88
CA ARG A 21 -0.75 17.73 -3.91
C ARG A 21 -1.91 18.72 -3.78
N ALA A 22 -1.59 20.01 -3.73
CA ALA A 22 -2.57 21.08 -3.61
C ALA A 22 -3.37 21.24 -4.93
N MET A 23 -2.69 21.13 -6.08
CA MET A 23 -3.35 21.16 -7.38
C MET A 23 -4.28 19.97 -7.60
N LEU A 24 -3.87 18.75 -7.22
CA LEU A 24 -4.72 17.55 -7.34
C LEU A 24 -5.96 17.62 -6.44
N ALA A 25 -5.81 18.16 -5.23
CA ALA A 25 -6.93 18.40 -4.33
C ALA A 25 -7.86 19.50 -4.87
N LEU A 26 -7.31 20.59 -5.39
CA LEU A 26 -8.09 21.70 -5.98
C LEU A 26 -8.88 21.25 -7.21
N LEU A 27 -8.28 20.39 -8.05
CA LEU A 27 -8.92 19.79 -9.22
C LEU A 27 -9.86 18.62 -8.90
N HIS A 28 -10.10 18.31 -7.61
CA HIS A 28 -10.95 17.20 -7.15
C HIS A 28 -10.56 15.82 -7.70
N VAL A 29 -9.31 15.67 -8.17
CA VAL A 29 -8.77 14.36 -8.60
C VAL A 29 -8.56 13.46 -7.37
N THR A 30 -8.31 14.05 -6.21
CA THR A 30 -8.25 13.37 -4.92
C THR A 30 -9.31 13.93 -3.97
N LYS A 31 -9.95 13.07 -3.17
CA LYS A 31 -10.97 13.47 -2.18
C LYS A 31 -10.41 14.33 -1.02
N GLY A 32 -9.10 14.53 -0.97
CA GLY A 32 -8.36 15.36 -0.01
C GLY A 32 -6.90 15.57 -0.45
N ALA A 33 -6.11 16.26 0.38
CA ALA A 33 -4.67 16.40 0.14
C ALA A 33 -3.97 15.05 0.35
N ARG A 34 -3.34 14.53 -0.70
CA ARG A 34 -2.57 13.28 -0.66
C ARG A 34 -1.36 13.43 0.28
N SER A 35 -1.24 12.58 1.30
CA SER A 35 -0.10 12.62 2.24
C SER A 35 1.21 12.12 1.60
N GLU A 36 2.34 12.20 2.32
CA GLU A 36 3.59 11.55 1.89
C GLU A 36 3.47 10.04 1.88
N TYR A 37 2.85 9.51 2.92
CA TYR A 37 2.54 8.10 3.03
C TYR A 37 1.74 7.61 1.82
N ASP A 38 0.63 8.27 1.48
CA ASP A 38 -0.22 7.87 0.35
C ASP A 38 0.52 7.92 -0.99
N HIS A 39 1.40 8.92 -1.18
CA HIS A 39 2.23 9.02 -2.38
C HIS A 39 3.19 7.85 -2.52
N LEU A 40 3.85 7.46 -1.42
CA LEU A 40 4.75 6.33 -1.41
C LEU A 40 4.01 5.00 -1.60
N MET A 41 2.86 4.81 -0.94
CA MET A 41 2.05 3.60 -1.10
C MET A 41 1.60 3.40 -2.55
N LEU A 42 1.16 4.48 -3.22
CA LEU A 42 0.81 4.43 -4.64
C LEU A 42 2.02 4.17 -5.53
N GLY A 43 3.16 4.83 -5.25
CA GLY A 43 4.40 4.57 -5.99
C GLY A 43 4.86 3.12 -5.87
N LEU A 44 4.77 2.52 -4.67
CA LEU A 44 5.08 1.12 -4.45
C LEU A 44 4.16 0.21 -5.26
N HIS A 45 2.86 0.47 -5.20
CA HIS A 45 1.84 -0.28 -5.95
C HIS A 45 2.10 -0.21 -7.47
N ASP A 46 2.31 0.98 -8.01
CA ASP A 46 2.48 1.19 -9.44
C ASP A 46 3.82 0.62 -9.94
N CYS A 47 4.91 0.82 -9.20
CA CYS A 47 6.21 0.23 -9.54
C CYS A 47 6.18 -1.30 -9.51
N ALA A 48 5.55 -1.90 -8.49
CA ALA A 48 5.43 -3.35 -8.39
C ALA A 48 4.54 -3.92 -9.52
N LYS A 49 3.49 -3.20 -9.93
CA LYS A 49 2.64 -3.59 -11.06
C LYS A 49 3.30 -3.41 -12.42
N ALA A 50 4.18 -2.43 -12.58
CA ALA A 50 4.88 -2.19 -13.84
C ALA A 50 6.08 -3.13 -14.06
N ASP A 51 6.67 -3.68 -12.99
CA ASP A 51 7.84 -4.55 -13.05
C ASP A 51 7.45 -6.02 -13.33
N LEU A 52 7.46 -6.39 -14.62
CA LEU A 52 7.11 -7.75 -15.06
C LEU A 52 8.11 -8.81 -14.58
N ASP A 53 9.38 -8.47 -14.45
CA ASP A 53 10.40 -9.41 -13.97
C ASP A 53 10.21 -9.68 -12.48
N TYR A 54 9.87 -8.66 -11.70
CA TYR A 54 9.46 -8.82 -10.31
C TYR A 54 8.20 -9.69 -10.19
N GLN A 55 7.16 -9.44 -10.99
CA GLN A 55 5.94 -10.25 -10.93
C GLN A 55 6.16 -11.73 -11.24
N LYS A 56 7.08 -12.04 -12.16
CA LYS A 56 7.40 -13.42 -12.52
C LYS A 56 8.24 -14.13 -11.46
N ASN A 57 9.20 -13.43 -10.87
CA ASN A 57 10.24 -14.05 -10.05
C ASN A 57 10.06 -13.85 -8.54
N CYS A 58 9.11 -13.03 -8.09
CA CYS A 58 8.88 -12.84 -6.67
C CYS A 58 8.34 -14.13 -6.00
N GLY A 59 8.66 -14.30 -4.72
CA GLY A 59 8.08 -15.37 -3.92
C GLY A 59 6.57 -15.15 -3.78
N GLN A 60 5.79 -16.05 -4.40
CA GLN A 60 4.34 -16.01 -4.43
C GLN A 60 3.76 -17.38 -4.14
N GLN A 61 2.58 -17.41 -3.53
CA GLN A 61 1.83 -18.62 -3.26
C GLN A 61 0.41 -18.44 -3.77
N VAL A 62 -0.06 -19.39 -4.57
CA VAL A 62 -1.46 -19.45 -4.97
C VAL A 62 -2.27 -20.10 -3.85
N VAL A 63 -3.28 -19.38 -3.36
CA VAL A 63 -4.21 -19.89 -2.35
C VAL A 63 -5.60 -19.97 -2.97
N HIS A 64 -6.18 -21.17 -2.93
CA HIS A 64 -7.53 -21.41 -3.41
C HIS A 64 -8.53 -21.34 -2.26
N PHE A 65 -9.33 -20.29 -2.28
CA PHE A 65 -10.43 -20.12 -1.34
C PHE A 65 -11.70 -20.74 -1.90
N ARG A 66 -12.31 -21.66 -1.17
CA ARG A 66 -13.51 -22.36 -1.62
C ARG A 66 -14.74 -21.45 -1.50
N PRO A 67 -15.80 -21.66 -2.30
CA PRO A 67 -17.08 -21.00 -2.08
C PRO A 67 -17.57 -21.16 -0.63
N GLY A 68 -18.12 -20.09 -0.05
CA GLY A 68 -18.59 -20.08 1.34
C GLY A 68 -17.48 -19.89 2.39
N THR A 69 -16.23 -19.66 1.99
CA THR A 69 -15.16 -19.31 2.92
C THR A 69 -15.03 -17.79 3.10
N THR A 70 -14.47 -17.39 4.24
CA THR A 70 -14.17 -15.99 4.55
C THR A 70 -12.69 -15.87 4.90
N TRP A 71 -12.07 -14.81 4.41
CA TRP A 71 -10.71 -14.43 4.79
C TRP A 71 -10.68 -12.99 5.29
N LEU A 72 -9.62 -12.65 6.00
CA LEU A 72 -9.33 -11.29 6.44
C LEU A 72 -7.86 -10.99 6.15
N CYS A 73 -7.57 -9.80 5.64
CA CYS A 73 -6.20 -9.34 5.47
C CYS A 73 -6.11 -7.81 5.60
N PHE A 74 -4.93 -7.33 5.99
CA PHE A 74 -4.55 -5.94 5.79
C PHE A 74 -4.09 -5.79 4.33
N SER A 75 -4.99 -5.35 3.45
CA SER A 75 -4.75 -5.28 2.00
C SER A 75 -3.70 -4.24 1.60
N ASP A 76 -3.41 -3.28 2.47
CA ASP A 76 -2.32 -2.30 2.33
C ASP A 76 -0.94 -2.89 2.68
N GLN A 77 -0.89 -3.94 3.51
CA GLN A 77 0.34 -4.60 3.93
C GLN A 77 0.64 -5.89 3.15
N VAL A 78 -0.40 -6.66 2.83
CA VAL A 78 -0.25 -7.95 2.14
C VAL A 78 -0.22 -7.72 0.63
N MET A 79 0.87 -8.13 -0.02
CA MET A 79 0.92 -8.20 -1.48
C MET A 79 -0.02 -9.31 -1.96
N HIS A 80 -1.02 -8.94 -2.75
CA HIS A 80 -2.06 -9.87 -3.20
C HIS A 80 -2.47 -9.60 -4.65
N ALA A 81 -2.93 -10.64 -5.31
CA ALA A 81 -3.49 -10.58 -6.65
C ALA A 81 -4.63 -11.61 -6.78
N ALA A 82 -5.70 -11.25 -7.49
CA ALA A 82 -6.77 -12.19 -7.85
C ALA A 82 -6.43 -12.82 -9.19
N VAL A 83 -6.33 -14.16 -9.23
CA VAL A 83 -5.96 -14.90 -10.45
C VAL A 83 -7.20 -15.29 -11.25
N SER A 84 -8.20 -15.85 -10.57
CA SER A 84 -9.47 -16.27 -11.18
C SER A 84 -10.53 -16.41 -10.09
N GLY A 85 -11.80 -16.39 -10.50
CA GLY A 85 -12.95 -16.52 -9.61
C GLY A 85 -14.12 -15.67 -10.08
N GLN A 86 -15.29 -15.95 -9.51
CA GLN A 86 -16.51 -15.21 -9.80
C GLN A 86 -17.35 -15.12 -8.53
N HIS A 87 -17.96 -13.95 -8.30
CA HIS A 87 -18.81 -13.64 -7.14
C HIS A 87 -18.03 -13.59 -5.81
N MET A 88 -17.71 -12.38 -5.36
CA MET A 88 -17.06 -12.11 -4.08
C MET A 88 -17.77 -10.95 -3.40
N LEU A 89 -18.01 -11.08 -2.10
CA LEU A 89 -18.41 -9.96 -1.25
C LEU A 89 -17.17 -9.46 -0.51
N GLU A 90 -16.93 -8.15 -0.56
CA GLU A 90 -15.81 -7.50 0.10
C GLU A 90 -16.34 -6.37 0.99
N GLN A 91 -15.71 -6.20 2.14
CA GLN A 91 -16.01 -5.11 3.07
C GLN A 91 -14.69 -4.51 3.57
N THR A 92 -14.46 -3.27 3.19
CA THR A 92 -13.31 -2.52 3.69
C THR A 92 -13.64 -1.93 5.06
N ILE A 93 -12.73 -2.11 6.01
CA ILE A 93 -12.81 -1.55 7.37
C ILE A 93 -11.54 -0.76 7.64
N HIS A 94 -11.69 0.49 8.07
CA HIS A 94 -10.56 1.33 8.46
C HIS A 94 -10.25 1.14 9.95
N VAL A 95 -9.00 0.85 10.27
CA VAL A 95 -8.50 0.69 11.63
C VAL A 95 -7.44 1.76 11.90
N PRO A 96 -7.59 2.60 12.94
CA PRO A 96 -6.54 3.56 13.30
C PRO A 96 -5.26 2.83 13.71
N VAL A 97 -4.09 3.31 13.25
CA VAL A 97 -2.77 2.73 13.58
C VAL A 97 -2.56 2.64 15.10
N SER A 98 -3.05 3.62 15.86
CA SER A 98 -2.99 3.66 17.33
C SER A 98 -3.80 2.55 18.03
N ARG A 99 -4.66 1.83 17.31
CA ARG A 99 -5.47 0.72 17.81
C ARG A 99 -4.93 -0.65 17.41
N LEU A 100 -3.83 -0.70 16.65
CA LEU A 100 -3.16 -1.96 16.34
C LEU A 100 -2.48 -2.49 17.61
N TYR A 101 -2.46 -3.82 17.74
CA TYR A 101 -1.71 -4.49 18.80
C TYR A 101 -0.21 -4.15 18.74
N ASP A 102 0.35 -4.13 17.51
CA ASP A 102 1.71 -3.67 17.24
C ASP A 102 1.69 -2.58 16.16
N PRO A 103 1.65 -1.28 16.55
CA PRO A 103 1.69 -0.16 15.61
C PRO A 103 2.98 -0.09 14.78
N GLN A 104 4.09 -0.67 15.26
CA GLN A 104 5.38 -0.66 14.56
C GLN A 104 5.43 -1.64 13.38
N SER A 105 4.49 -2.58 13.33
CA SER A 105 4.29 -3.48 12.19
C SER A 105 3.51 -2.85 11.04
N SER A 106 2.92 -1.67 11.24
CA SER A 106 2.10 -1.00 10.22
C SER A 106 2.94 -0.56 9.01
N PRO A 107 2.37 -0.54 7.80
CA PRO A 107 3.04 0.01 6.62
C PRO A 107 3.58 1.43 6.85
N LEU A 108 2.83 2.28 7.57
CA LEU A 108 3.25 3.63 7.94
C LEU A 108 4.54 3.62 8.75
N ALA A 109 4.59 2.89 9.86
CA ALA A 109 5.77 2.83 10.72
C ALA A 109 6.99 2.23 10.00
N ILE A 110 6.76 1.22 9.15
CA ILE A 110 7.81 0.64 8.31
C ILE A 110 8.36 1.69 7.34
N LEU A 111 7.48 2.45 6.66
CA LEU A 111 7.91 3.48 5.71
C LEU A 111 8.59 4.67 6.40
N ASP A 112 8.12 5.10 7.57
CA ASP A 112 8.78 6.12 8.38
C ASP A 112 10.22 5.70 8.70
N ARG A 113 10.42 4.45 9.14
CA ARG A 113 11.73 3.86 9.43
C ARG A 113 12.62 3.79 8.19
N LEU A 114 12.09 3.32 7.06
CA LEU A 114 12.85 3.22 5.81
C LEU A 114 13.20 4.60 5.22
N CYS A 115 12.35 5.60 5.43
CA CYS A 115 12.57 6.97 4.94
C CYS A 115 13.36 7.85 5.92
N GLY A 116 13.53 7.41 7.18
CA GLY A 116 14.22 8.13 8.25
C GLY A 116 13.50 9.41 8.70
N ARG A 117 12.20 9.54 8.45
CA ARG A 117 11.38 10.72 8.81
C ARG A 117 9.90 10.36 8.92
N ALA A 118 9.13 11.14 9.66
CA ALA A 118 7.68 11.00 9.73
C ALA A 118 7.01 11.37 8.38
N LEU A 119 6.13 10.52 7.88
CA LEU A 119 5.43 10.69 6.60
C LEU A 119 4.02 11.28 6.74
N LEU A 120 3.49 11.34 7.95
CA LEU A 120 2.27 12.07 8.28
C LEU A 120 2.62 13.31 9.11
N PRO A 121 1.85 14.41 8.99
CA PRO A 121 1.99 15.55 9.89
C PRO A 121 1.71 15.11 11.33
N THR A 122 2.52 15.60 12.28
CA THR A 122 2.19 15.52 13.70
C THR A 122 0.98 16.44 13.95
N HIS A 123 -0.16 15.84 14.27
CA HIS A 123 -1.35 16.56 14.74
C HIS A 123 -1.47 16.42 16.26
#